data_AF-A0A2E5B8H4-F1
#
_entry.id   AF-A0A2E5B8H4-F1
#
_cell.length_a   1.000
_cell.length_b   1.000
_cell.length_c   1.000
_cell.angle_alpha   90.00
_cell.angle_beta   90.00
_cell.angle_gamma   90.00
#
_symmetry.space_group_name_H-M   'P 1'
#
loop_
_entity.id
_entity.type
_entity.pdbx_description
1 polymer ?
#
loop_
_entity_poly.entity_id
_entity_poly.type
_entity_poly.pdbx_seq_one_letter_code
_entity_poly.pdbx_strand_id
1 'polypeptide(L)'
;MAQYPENTGGIIAAINACITAAGGTVTSYNHNTGGIIQALLALQTAIAGMGGGSAVEIELTAGEALSKGDAVYIDADGKLQKADQALTRDEATVAGLIKEDVAIDQLAKLVFSGKIDLASGGFTFTPGDRYFLGTAGTISTTPPSATSNYVVLVGEALDTTTLALNIDVPVLLS
;
A
#
# COMPACT_ATOMS: atom_id res chain seq x y z
N MET A 1 -10.91 -3.24 52.64
CA MET A 1 -10.60 -2.54 51.38
C MET A 1 -11.73 -2.85 50.42
N ALA A 2 -12.45 -1.84 49.92
CA ALA A 2 -13.51 -2.08 48.94
C ALA A 2 -12.86 -2.51 47.61
N GLN A 3 -13.05 -3.76 47.22
CA GLN A 3 -12.58 -4.27 45.95
C GLN A 3 -13.67 -3.98 44.92
N TYR A 4 -13.39 -3.04 44.00
CA TYR A 4 -14.27 -2.79 42.87
C TYR A 4 -14.14 -3.97 41.88
N PRO A 5 -15.24 -4.50 41.33
CA PRO A 5 -15.17 -5.61 40.40
C PRO A 5 -14.46 -5.21 39.11
N GLU A 6 -13.51 -6.04 38.65
CA GLU A 6 -12.81 -5.83 37.39
C GLU A 6 -13.80 -5.94 36.22
N ASN A 7 -13.98 -4.86 35.46
CA ASN A 7 -14.80 -4.87 34.25
C ASN A 7 -14.02 -5.48 33.06
N THR A 8 -13.62 -6.74 33.19
CA THR A 8 -12.83 -7.46 32.17
C THR A 8 -13.55 -7.51 30.82
N GLY A 9 -14.88 -7.63 30.82
CA GLY A 9 -15.70 -7.58 29.61
C GLY A 9 -15.65 -6.23 28.89
N GLY A 10 -15.78 -5.11 29.63
CA GLY A 10 -15.66 -3.77 29.06
C GLY A 10 -14.27 -3.46 28.52
N ILE A 11 -13.22 -3.95 29.19
CA ILE A 11 -11.84 -3.83 28.74
C ILE A 11 -11.65 -4.58 27.41
N ILE A 12 -12.12 -5.82 27.32
CA ILE A 12 -12.03 -6.62 26.08
C ILE A 12 -12.83 -5.97 24.94
N ALA A 13 -14.01 -5.42 25.22
CA ALA A 13 -14.80 -4.72 24.22
C ALA A 13 -14.06 -3.49 23.65
N ALA A 14 -13.39 -2.72 24.51
CA ALA A 14 -12.55 -1.59 24.07
C ALA A 14 -11.37 -2.06 23.22
N ILE A 15 -10.69 -3.14 23.61
CA ILE A 15 -9.58 -3.71 22.83
C ILE A 15 -10.08 -4.22 21.48
N ASN A 16 -11.25 -4.87 21.41
CA ASN A 16 -11.84 -5.33 20.15
C ASN A 16 -12.12 -4.16 19.20
N ALA A 17 -12.62 -3.02 19.71
CA ALA A 17 -12.80 -1.82 18.90
C ALA A 17 -11.46 -1.32 18.34
N CYS A 18 -10.39 -1.34 19.14
CA CYS A 18 -9.04 -1.00 18.68
C CYS A 18 -8.50 -1.98 17.63
N ILE A 19 -8.74 -3.30 17.79
CA ILE A 19 -8.32 -4.32 16.81
C ILE A 19 -9.00 -4.06 15.47
N THR A 20 -10.32 -3.85 15.47
CA THR A 20 -11.07 -3.55 14.25
C THR A 20 -10.60 -2.24 13.61
N ALA A 21 -10.34 -1.20 14.41
CA ALA A 21 -9.82 0.07 13.91
C ALA A 21 -8.42 -0.06 13.27
N ALA A 22 -7.60 -0.97 13.78
CA ALA A 22 -6.29 -1.32 13.20
C ALA A 22 -6.38 -2.28 12.00
N GLY A 23 -7.59 -2.61 11.51
CA GLY A 23 -7.80 -3.55 10.40
C GLY A 23 -7.57 -5.02 10.76
N GLY A 24 -7.43 -5.34 12.05
CA GLY A 24 -7.28 -6.71 12.54
C GLY A 24 -8.60 -7.47 12.62
N THR A 25 -8.53 -8.80 12.66
CA THR A 25 -9.70 -9.66 12.88
C THR A 25 -9.92 -9.90 14.37
N VAL A 26 -11.12 -9.57 14.87
CA VAL A 26 -11.52 -9.84 16.25
C VAL A 26 -11.94 -11.30 16.40
N THR A 27 -11.41 -11.98 17.42
CA THR A 27 -11.89 -13.30 17.86
C THR A 27 -12.61 -13.18 19.21
N SER A 28 -13.28 -14.25 19.64
CA SER A 28 -13.91 -14.25 20.97
C SER A 28 -12.84 -14.44 22.05
N TYR A 29 -12.74 -13.48 22.98
CA TYR A 29 -11.81 -13.53 24.11
C TYR A 29 -12.56 -13.75 25.43
N ASN A 30 -12.01 -14.60 26.29
CA ASN A 30 -12.58 -14.88 27.62
C ASN A 30 -12.56 -13.63 28.51
N HIS A 31 -13.61 -13.39 29.30
CA HIS A 31 -13.69 -12.24 30.21
C HIS A 31 -12.86 -12.41 31.50
N ASN A 32 -11.57 -12.68 31.35
CA ASN A 32 -10.61 -12.82 32.43
C ASN A 32 -9.26 -12.20 32.03
N THR A 33 -8.30 -12.18 32.96
CA THR A 33 -6.96 -11.64 32.71
C THR A 33 -6.29 -12.31 31.50
N GLY A 34 -6.51 -13.62 31.30
CA GLY A 34 -5.98 -14.35 30.15
C GLY A 34 -6.53 -13.86 28.81
N GLY A 35 -7.84 -13.61 28.72
CA GLY A 35 -8.44 -13.07 27.50
C GLY A 35 -8.07 -11.62 27.22
N ILE A 36 -7.82 -10.80 28.26
CA ILE A 36 -7.24 -9.46 28.07
C ILE A 36 -5.85 -9.57 27.43
N ILE A 37 -5.00 -10.49 27.90
CA ILE A 37 -3.66 -10.70 27.31
C ILE A 37 -3.78 -11.14 25.85
N GLN A 38 -4.67 -12.08 25.53
CA GLN A 38 -4.87 -12.53 24.16
C GLN A 38 -5.39 -11.41 23.24
N ALA A 39 -6.34 -10.61 23.73
CA ALA A 39 -6.85 -9.45 22.99
C ALA A 39 -5.74 -8.40 22.75
N LEU A 40 -4.87 -8.14 23.75
CA LEU A 40 -3.72 -7.24 23.59
C LEU A 40 -2.68 -7.77 22.60
N LEU A 41 -2.42 -9.08 22.57
CA LEU A 41 -1.53 -9.70 21.57
C LEU A 41 -2.11 -9.61 20.16
N ALA A 42 -3.42 -9.79 20.01
CA ALA A 42 -4.10 -9.60 18.74
C ALA A 42 -4.05 -8.13 18.28
N LEU A 43 -4.24 -7.18 19.22
CA LEU A 43 -4.08 -5.76 18.94
C LEU A 43 -2.64 -5.41 18.53
N GLN A 44 -1.65 -5.93 19.25
CA GLN A 44 -0.24 -5.76 18.89
C GLN A 44 0.03 -6.27 17.47
N THR A 45 -0.51 -7.44 17.12
CA THR A 45 -0.35 -8.02 15.77
C THR A 45 -1.05 -7.17 14.72
N ALA A 46 -2.26 -6.68 15.00
CA ALA A 46 -3.01 -5.81 14.10
C ALA A 46 -2.25 -4.50 13.84
N ILE A 47 -1.71 -3.86 14.88
CA ILE A 47 -0.94 -2.62 14.76
C ILE A 47 0.44 -2.88 14.13
N ALA A 48 1.08 -4.02 14.41
CA ALA A 48 2.36 -4.38 13.77
C ALA A 48 2.21 -4.68 12.27
N GLY A 49 1.06 -5.25 11.87
CA GLY A 49 0.67 -5.44 10.48
C GLY A 49 0.45 -4.13 9.72
N MET A 50 0.27 -3.00 10.42
CA MET A 50 0.24 -1.66 9.82
C MET A 50 1.64 -1.11 9.48
N GLY A 51 2.69 -1.93 9.57
CA GLY A 51 4.00 -1.67 8.97
C GLY A 51 4.57 -0.28 9.28
N GLY A 52 5.26 -0.13 10.41
CA GLY A 52 5.97 1.08 10.80
C GLY A 52 6.73 1.74 9.65
N GLY A 53 6.33 2.97 9.33
CA GLY A 53 6.71 3.75 8.16
C GLY A 53 5.45 4.13 7.38
N SER A 54 4.68 5.11 7.88
CA SER A 54 3.42 5.55 7.28
C SER A 54 3.61 5.82 5.79
N ALA A 55 3.02 4.96 4.96
CA ALA A 55 2.71 5.34 3.61
C ALA A 55 1.82 6.58 3.62
N VAL A 56 2.12 7.55 2.76
CA VAL A 56 1.19 8.65 2.49
C VAL A 56 0.16 8.11 1.51
N GLU A 57 -1.05 7.83 2.01
CA GLU A 57 -2.17 7.32 1.24
C GLU A 57 -3.11 8.46 0.84
N ILE A 58 -3.51 8.49 -0.42
CA ILE A 58 -4.47 9.44 -0.99
C ILE A 58 -5.59 8.64 -1.67
N GLU A 59 -6.83 9.08 -1.49
CA GLU A 59 -7.99 8.46 -2.14
C GLU A 59 -8.43 9.30 -3.35
N LEU A 60 -8.45 8.68 -4.53
CA LEU A 60 -8.89 9.30 -5.79
C LEU A 60 -9.72 8.30 -6.61
N THR A 61 -10.56 8.80 -7.50
CA THR A 61 -11.40 7.96 -8.37
C THR A 61 -10.55 7.28 -9.44
N ALA A 62 -10.73 5.98 -9.64
CA ALA A 62 -10.10 5.23 -10.72
C ALA A 62 -10.72 5.59 -12.09
N GLY A 63 -9.90 6.00 -13.05
CA GLY A 63 -10.28 6.25 -14.44
C GLY A 63 -10.36 5.00 -15.29
N GLU A 64 -9.81 3.88 -14.81
CA GLU A 64 -9.86 2.56 -15.43
C GLU A 64 -9.83 1.46 -14.36
N ALA A 65 -9.85 0.19 -14.77
CA ALA A 65 -9.64 -0.91 -13.83
C ALA A 65 -8.15 -0.97 -13.43
N LEU A 66 -7.87 -0.83 -12.13
CA LEU A 66 -6.51 -0.84 -11.60
C LEU A 66 -6.31 -2.06 -10.70
N SER A 67 -5.13 -2.64 -10.78
CA SER A 67 -4.71 -3.76 -9.95
C SER A 67 -3.74 -3.29 -8.87
N LYS A 68 -3.70 -4.03 -7.77
CA LYS A 68 -2.71 -3.81 -6.71
C LYS A 68 -1.30 -3.82 -7.29
N GLY A 69 -0.51 -2.79 -6.99
CA GLY A 69 0.85 -2.62 -7.47
C GLY A 69 0.97 -1.89 -8.81
N ASP A 70 -0.15 -1.57 -9.49
CA ASP A 70 -0.09 -0.75 -10.70
C ASP A 70 0.46 0.65 -10.35
N ALA A 71 1.47 1.07 -11.11
CA ALA A 71 1.95 2.44 -11.14
C ALA A 71 0.95 3.30 -11.91
N VAL A 72 0.55 4.42 -11.31
CA VAL A 72 -0.51 5.29 -11.87
C VAL A 72 -0.07 6.74 -11.95
N TYR A 73 -0.65 7.46 -12.89
CA TYR A 73 -0.58 8.91 -12.99
C TYR A 73 -1.98 9.51 -12.72
N ILE A 74 -2.03 10.83 -12.54
CA ILE A 74 -3.29 11.57 -12.37
C ILE A 74 -3.58 12.26 -13.70
N ASP A 75 -4.71 11.93 -14.33
CA ASP A 75 -5.13 12.53 -15.59
C ASP A 75 -5.64 13.97 -15.42
N ALA A 76 -5.97 14.62 -16.53
CA ALA A 76 -6.47 16.00 -16.53
C ALA A 76 -7.83 16.17 -15.82
N ASP A 77 -8.61 15.09 -15.70
CA ASP A 77 -9.89 15.05 -15.00
C ASP A 77 -9.74 14.70 -13.50
N GLY A 78 -8.49 14.50 -13.03
CA GLY A 78 -8.17 14.16 -11.64
C GLY A 78 -8.41 12.69 -11.29
N LYS A 79 -8.55 11.81 -12.30
CA LYS A 79 -8.70 10.37 -12.10
C LYS A 79 -7.36 9.64 -12.18
N LEU A 80 -7.29 8.49 -11.54
CA LEU A 80 -6.13 7.61 -11.57
C LEU A 80 -6.17 6.69 -12.79
N GLN A 81 -5.11 6.74 -13.59
CA GLN A 81 -4.92 5.89 -14.76
C GLN A 81 -3.51 5.28 -14.74
N LYS A 82 -3.32 4.16 -15.42
CA LYS A 82 -2.05 3.42 -15.49
C LYS A 82 -0.98 4.29 -16.16
N ALA A 83 0.15 4.43 -15.48
CA ALA A 83 1.30 5.15 -16.02
C ALA A 83 1.97 4.33 -17.14
N ASP A 84 2.54 5.01 -18.14
CA ASP A 84 3.22 4.36 -19.25
C ASP A 84 4.50 5.09 -19.66
N GLN A 85 5.61 4.36 -19.63
CA GLN A 85 6.94 4.87 -20.00
C GLN A 85 7.07 5.28 -21.48
N ALA A 86 6.22 4.79 -22.38
CA ALA A 86 6.40 4.89 -23.82
C ALA A 86 5.45 5.90 -24.50
N LEU A 87 4.62 6.58 -23.71
CA LEU A 87 3.63 7.53 -24.22
C LEU A 87 4.07 8.99 -23.99
N THR A 88 3.26 9.79 -23.33
CA THR A 88 3.56 11.19 -23.05
C THR A 88 4.31 11.37 -21.74
N ARG A 89 4.92 12.54 -21.55
CA ARG A 89 5.59 12.89 -20.28
C ARG A 89 4.61 12.88 -19.09
N ASP A 90 3.36 13.25 -19.33
CA ASP A 90 2.34 13.31 -18.30
C ASP A 90 1.93 11.89 -17.86
N GLU A 91 1.72 10.98 -18.81
CA GLU A 91 1.44 9.56 -18.54
C GLU A 91 2.66 8.83 -17.92
N ALA A 92 3.87 9.26 -18.23
CA ALA A 92 5.08 8.73 -17.59
C ALA A 92 5.31 9.31 -16.17
N THR A 93 4.59 10.36 -15.76
CA THR A 93 4.75 10.95 -14.43
C THR A 93 3.99 10.12 -13.40
N VAL A 94 4.69 9.18 -12.76
CA VAL A 94 4.12 8.32 -11.72
C VAL A 94 3.75 9.16 -10.49
N ALA A 95 2.47 9.12 -10.12
CA ALA A 95 1.97 9.72 -8.89
C ALA A 95 2.09 8.77 -7.69
N GLY A 96 2.06 7.46 -7.92
CA GLY A 96 2.17 6.44 -6.86
C GLY A 96 1.80 5.05 -7.35
N LEU A 97 1.63 4.12 -6.40
CA LEU A 97 1.15 2.76 -6.67
C LEU A 97 -0.19 2.49 -6.00
N ILE A 98 -0.98 1.62 -6.62
CA ILE A 98 -2.29 1.20 -6.12
C ILE A 98 -2.16 0.14 -5.03
N LYS A 99 -2.85 0.34 -3.91
CA LYS A 99 -2.78 -0.56 -2.73
C LYS A 99 -3.66 -1.80 -2.84
N GLU A 100 -4.73 -1.73 -3.64
CA GLU A 100 -5.74 -2.78 -3.75
C GLU A 100 -6.43 -2.76 -5.13
N ASP A 101 -6.94 -3.91 -5.57
CA ASP A 101 -7.66 -3.99 -6.84
C ASP A 101 -8.94 -3.14 -6.79
N VAL A 102 -9.15 -2.35 -7.85
CA VAL A 102 -10.25 -1.38 -7.91
C VAL A 102 -10.83 -1.33 -9.32
N ALA A 103 -12.16 -1.36 -9.38
CA ALA A 103 -12.89 -1.23 -10.64
C ALA A 103 -12.95 0.25 -11.08
N ILE A 104 -13.23 0.47 -12.36
CA ILE A 104 -13.46 1.81 -12.91
C ILE A 104 -14.52 2.59 -12.12
N ASP A 105 -14.31 3.90 -11.98
CA ASP A 105 -15.18 4.84 -11.27
C ASP A 105 -15.42 4.52 -9.79
N GLN A 106 -14.54 3.70 -9.18
CA GLN A 106 -14.51 3.47 -7.73
C GLN A 106 -13.37 4.25 -7.07
N LEU A 107 -13.48 4.45 -5.75
CA LEU A 107 -12.45 5.11 -4.97
C LEU A 107 -11.26 4.17 -4.78
N ALA A 108 -10.08 4.60 -5.23
CA ALA A 108 -8.84 3.85 -5.17
C ALA A 108 -7.88 4.46 -4.14
N LYS A 109 -7.16 3.60 -3.42
CA LYS A 109 -6.10 4.02 -2.50
C LYS A 109 -4.75 4.07 -3.21
N LEU A 110 -4.23 5.27 -3.39
CA LEU A 110 -2.91 5.57 -3.93
C LEU A 110 -1.89 5.69 -2.81
N VAL A 111 -0.77 4.99 -2.91
CA VAL A 111 0.40 5.16 -2.05
C VAL A 111 1.38 6.10 -2.76
N PHE A 112 1.49 7.33 -2.29
CA PHE A 112 2.32 8.39 -2.88
C PHE A 112 3.80 8.30 -2.44
N SER A 113 4.03 7.96 -1.16
CA SER A 113 5.38 7.86 -0.59
C SER A 113 5.38 6.90 0.59
N GLY A 114 6.57 6.41 0.98
CA GLY A 114 6.76 5.45 2.06
C GLY A 114 7.03 4.05 1.52
N LYS A 115 6.44 3.04 2.14
CA LYS A 115 6.57 1.64 1.70
C LYS A 115 5.20 1.06 1.39
N ILE A 116 5.13 0.19 0.38
CA ILE A 116 3.92 -0.52 -0.01
C ILE A 116 4.16 -2.03 0.06
N ASP A 117 3.22 -2.76 0.68
CA ASP A 117 3.22 -4.22 0.70
C ASP A 117 2.37 -4.78 -0.45
N LEU A 118 3.02 -5.50 -1.34
CA LEU A 118 2.49 -6.10 -2.56
C LEU A 118 2.44 -7.64 -2.50
N ALA A 119 2.52 -8.25 -1.31
CA ALA A 119 2.49 -9.71 -1.13
C ALA A 119 1.34 -10.43 -1.85
N SER A 120 0.16 -9.79 -1.92
CA SER A 120 -1.04 -10.35 -2.57
C SER A 120 -1.19 -9.95 -4.05
N GLY A 121 -0.30 -9.13 -4.59
CA GLY A 121 -0.35 -8.66 -5.98
C GLY A 121 0.38 -9.57 -6.98
N GLY A 122 0.90 -10.72 -6.52
CA GLY A 122 1.65 -11.64 -7.37
C GLY A 122 3.08 -11.18 -7.69
N PHE A 123 3.56 -10.12 -7.03
CA PHE A 123 4.93 -9.64 -7.17
C PHE A 123 5.89 -10.51 -6.37
N THR A 124 7.02 -10.85 -6.97
CA THR A 124 8.17 -11.43 -6.27
C THR A 124 9.33 -10.49 -6.45
N PHE A 125 9.67 -9.77 -5.40
CA PHE A 125 10.77 -8.81 -5.43
C PHE A 125 12.09 -9.45 -4.96
N THR A 126 13.20 -8.91 -5.47
CA THR A 126 14.54 -9.24 -4.98
C THR A 126 15.01 -8.09 -4.08
N PRO A 127 15.28 -8.33 -2.79
CA PRO A 127 15.73 -7.27 -1.89
C PRO A 127 16.99 -6.55 -2.42
N GLY A 128 16.95 -5.21 -2.45
CA GLY A 128 18.01 -4.35 -2.96
C GLY A 128 17.94 -4.03 -4.46
N ASP A 129 17.06 -4.69 -5.23
CA ASP A 129 16.84 -4.36 -6.63
C ASP A 129 15.98 -3.10 -6.78
N ARG A 130 16.30 -2.32 -7.83
CA ARG A 130 15.55 -1.12 -8.21
C ARG A 130 14.49 -1.45 -9.26
N TYR A 131 13.32 -0.86 -9.10
CA TYR A 131 12.18 -1.03 -9.99
C TYR A 131 11.87 0.26 -10.71
N PHE A 132 11.71 0.14 -12.02
CA PHE A 132 11.42 1.22 -12.95
C PHE A 132 10.01 1.07 -13.51
N LEU A 133 9.43 2.18 -13.95
CA LEU A 133 8.16 2.19 -14.65
C LEU A 133 8.27 1.38 -15.95
N GLY A 134 7.27 0.55 -16.22
CA GLY A 134 7.06 -0.15 -17.48
C GLY A 134 5.91 0.43 -18.29
N THR A 135 5.27 -0.40 -19.11
CA THR A 135 4.07 -0.03 -19.88
C THR A 135 2.80 -0.43 -19.11
N ALA A 136 1.71 0.29 -19.31
CA ALA A 136 0.40 0.00 -18.72
C ALA A 136 0.43 -0.28 -17.19
N GLY A 137 1.15 0.55 -16.45
CA GLY A 137 1.21 0.52 -14.99
C GLY A 137 2.11 -0.58 -14.40
N THR A 138 2.78 -1.37 -15.23
CA THR A 138 3.71 -2.40 -14.75
C THR A 138 5.01 -1.78 -14.22
N ILE A 139 5.70 -2.52 -13.35
CA ILE A 139 7.04 -2.18 -12.87
C ILE A 139 8.03 -3.29 -13.23
N SER A 140 9.26 -2.92 -13.58
CA SER A 140 10.30 -3.82 -14.08
C SER A 140 11.66 -3.48 -13.48
N THR A 141 12.51 -4.49 -13.26
CA THR A 141 13.91 -4.29 -12.84
C THR A 141 14.80 -3.84 -14.00
N THR A 142 14.34 -4.01 -15.24
CA THR A 142 15.07 -3.58 -16.43
C THR A 142 14.58 -2.19 -16.82
N PRO A 143 15.44 -1.15 -16.77
CA PRO A 143 15.03 0.18 -17.19
C PRO A 143 14.73 0.18 -18.70
N PRO A 144 13.76 0.99 -19.16
CA PRO A 144 13.59 1.24 -20.59
C PRO A 144 14.90 1.71 -21.23
N SER A 145 15.19 1.20 -22.42
CA SER A 145 16.37 1.58 -23.21
C SER A 145 16.04 2.04 -24.63
N ALA A 146 14.76 2.05 -25.01
CA ALA A 146 14.35 2.50 -26.32
C ALA A 146 14.33 4.04 -26.40
N THR A 147 14.69 4.58 -27.55
CA THR A 147 14.55 6.01 -27.83
C THR A 147 13.10 6.43 -27.69
N SER A 148 12.89 7.65 -27.17
CA SER A 148 11.58 8.23 -26.86
C SER A 148 10.83 7.61 -25.68
N ASN A 149 11.44 6.66 -24.96
CA ASN A 149 10.90 6.21 -23.67
C ASN A 149 11.36 7.14 -22.54
N TYR A 150 10.56 7.18 -21.48
CA TYR A 150 10.87 7.85 -20.22
C TYR A 150 11.37 6.85 -19.20
N VAL A 151 12.55 7.10 -18.63
CA VAL A 151 13.05 6.34 -17.48
C VAL A 151 12.51 6.99 -16.21
N VAL A 152 11.80 6.20 -15.40
CA VAL A 152 11.30 6.60 -14.08
C VAL A 152 11.68 5.53 -13.08
N LEU A 153 12.44 5.88 -12.06
CA LEU A 153 12.62 5.03 -10.89
C LEU A 153 11.34 5.10 -10.06
N VAL A 154 10.76 3.95 -9.73
CA VAL A 154 9.56 3.86 -8.89
C VAL A 154 9.93 3.59 -7.44
N GLY A 155 10.93 2.73 -7.22
CA GLY A 155 11.35 2.37 -5.87
C GLY A 155 12.43 1.30 -5.82
N GLU A 156 12.75 0.88 -4.59
CA GLU A 156 13.70 -0.18 -4.27
C GLU A 156 13.03 -1.22 -3.36
N ALA A 157 13.26 -2.50 -3.64
CA ALA A 157 12.68 -3.58 -2.84
C ALA A 157 13.38 -3.71 -1.49
N LEU A 158 12.61 -3.59 -0.41
CA LEU A 158 13.10 -3.79 0.97
C LEU A 158 13.12 -5.27 1.36
N ASP A 159 12.13 -6.00 0.89
CA ASP A 159 11.99 -7.45 1.06
C ASP A 159 11.33 -8.05 -0.19
N THR A 160 10.92 -9.32 -0.15
CA THR A 160 10.32 -10.01 -1.30
C THR A 160 8.93 -9.52 -1.69
N THR A 161 8.30 -8.71 -0.85
CA THR A 161 6.90 -8.26 -0.94
C THR A 161 6.73 -6.76 -0.76
N THR A 162 7.70 -6.08 -0.18
CA THR A 162 7.65 -4.66 0.19
C THR A 162 8.55 -3.85 -0.72
N LEU A 163 7.98 -2.80 -1.32
CA LEU A 163 8.71 -1.81 -2.11
C LEU A 163 8.76 -0.48 -1.34
N ALA A 164 9.97 0.08 -1.17
CA ALA A 164 10.13 1.45 -0.74
C ALA A 164 9.97 2.37 -1.96
N LEU A 165 8.96 3.24 -1.91
CA LEU A 165 8.70 4.20 -2.97
C LEU A 165 9.73 5.32 -2.95
N ASN A 166 10.41 5.49 -4.08
CA ASN A 166 11.35 6.56 -4.34
C ASN A 166 11.15 7.01 -5.79
N ILE A 167 10.00 7.65 -6.02
CA ILE A 167 9.55 8.01 -7.36
C ILE A 167 10.34 9.22 -7.85
N ASP A 168 11.06 9.06 -8.96
CA ASP A 168 11.85 10.11 -9.58
C ASP A 168 11.10 10.77 -10.76
N VAL A 169 11.58 11.91 -11.22
CA VAL A 169 11.02 12.60 -12.38
C VAL A 169 11.34 11.84 -13.68
N PRO A 170 10.42 11.81 -14.66
CA PRO A 170 10.65 11.12 -15.93
C PRO A 170 11.77 11.77 -16.74
N VAL A 171 12.76 10.95 -17.12
CA VAL A 171 13.88 11.34 -17.99
C VAL A 171 13.70 10.75 -19.38
N LEU A 172 13.57 11.62 -20.39
CA LEU A 172 13.43 11.21 -21.79
C LEU A 172 14.75 10.67 -22.35
N LEU A 173 14.71 9.49 -22.95
CA LEU A 173 15.83 8.92 -23.68
C LEU A 173 15.86 9.45 -25.12
N SER A 174 16.89 10.23 -25.42
CA SER A 174 17.21 10.76 -26.75
C SER A 174 18.13 9.85 -27.54
#